data_AF-A0A382LBQ3-F1
#
_entry.id   AF-A0A382LBQ3-F1
#
_cell.length_a   1.000
_cell.length_b   1.000
_cell.length_c   1.000
_cell.angle_alpha   90.00
_cell.angle_beta   90.00
_cell.angle_gamma   90.00
#
_symmetry.space_group_name_H-M   'P 1'
#
loop_
_entity.id
_entity.type
_entity.pdbx_description
1 polymer ?
#
loop_
_entity_poly.entity_id
_entity_poly.type
_entity_poly.pdbx_seq_one_letter_code
_entity_poly.pdbx_strand_id
1 'polypeptide(L)'
;VKLARHLKVLVALLISTSLVFSQLETVAADVITVETGYPTEGLEDLIWATEYLGYENPGELQKAGVEVLRFLLVAIAQATGDDCESNLGEGLDPTGPNLYKTVWNEQEVDALNWVSDYYCLSESQAQMLGGSVLTFLAGIDASLNEGDVAKVDSTETVESNNTETVTNETPNIGPIQLGVSTGIDSAKLSWETTEEFQQEGTEFTIRYRQTYPAPYELIAEPKIPGEILFMSDRDGDWELYTVNADGTGLNQITDNEVDDWSGVYSPDGTKIAFDA
;
A
#
# COMPACT_ATOMS: atom_id res chain seq x y z
N VAL A 1 42.66 -55.18 56.39
CA VAL A 1 41.46 -55.55 55.60
C VAL A 1 41.93 -55.82 54.18
N LYS A 2 41.55 -57.00 53.65
CA LYS A 2 41.85 -57.62 52.34
C LYS A 2 42.17 -56.60 51.24
N LEU A 3 43.41 -56.58 50.76
CA LEU A 3 43.87 -57.31 49.56
C LEU A 3 43.02 -57.04 48.31
N ALA A 4 43.66 -56.29 47.41
CA ALA A 4 43.38 -56.21 45.99
C ALA A 4 42.82 -57.52 45.42
N ARG A 5 41.69 -57.40 44.71
CA ARG A 5 41.17 -58.45 43.85
C ARG A 5 40.73 -57.82 42.53
N HIS A 6 41.65 -57.88 41.57
CA HIS A 6 41.45 -58.06 40.13
C HIS A 6 40.48 -57.09 39.43
N LEU A 7 40.97 -56.14 38.64
CA LEU A 7 41.46 -56.40 37.27
C LEU A 7 40.59 -57.40 36.50
N LYS A 8 39.44 -56.92 36.05
CA LYS A 8 38.73 -57.28 34.81
C LYS A 8 38.01 -55.99 34.38
N VAL A 9 37.96 -55.50 33.16
CA VAL A 9 38.40 -55.90 31.82
C VAL A 9 37.97 -54.69 30.95
N LEU A 10 38.83 -54.22 30.04
CA LEU A 10 38.56 -53.42 28.81
C LEU A 10 37.76 -52.10 28.90
N VAL A 11 38.34 -50.94 28.54
CA VAL A 11 38.52 -50.41 27.16
C VAL A 11 37.19 -50.14 26.44
N ALA A 12 36.98 -48.86 26.14
CA ALA A 12 36.13 -48.29 25.08
C ALA A 12 34.63 -48.68 25.04
N LEU A 13 33.77 -47.73 25.39
CA LEU A 13 32.51 -47.55 24.68
C LEU A 13 32.40 -46.09 24.22
N LEU A 14 32.96 -45.85 23.04
CA LEU A 14 32.65 -44.74 22.16
C LEU A 14 31.36 -45.11 21.39
N ILE A 15 30.55 -44.08 21.09
CA ILE A 15 29.56 -43.99 20.01
C ILE A 15 28.13 -44.50 20.31
N SER A 16 27.19 -43.61 19.96
CA SER A 16 25.75 -43.80 19.71
C SER A 16 24.76 -43.59 20.86
N THR A 17 24.75 -42.38 21.44
CA THR A 17 23.43 -41.75 21.60
C THR A 17 22.96 -41.37 20.20
N SER A 18 22.24 -42.29 19.58
CA SER A 18 21.48 -42.06 18.36
C SER A 18 20.68 -40.78 18.55
N LEU A 19 21.09 -39.73 17.84
CA LEU A 19 20.22 -38.64 17.47
C LEU A 19 19.10 -39.27 16.65
N VAL A 20 18.04 -39.68 17.34
CA VAL A 20 16.72 -39.64 16.74
C VAL A 20 16.45 -38.14 16.62
N PHE A 21 16.97 -37.54 15.54
CA PHE A 21 16.28 -36.44 14.90
C PHE A 21 14.94 -37.05 14.50
N SER A 22 13.98 -37.01 15.41
CA SER A 22 12.60 -36.90 15.01
C SER A 22 12.60 -35.78 13.99
N GLN A 23 12.15 -36.06 12.78
CA GLN A 23 11.69 -35.03 11.89
C GLN A 23 10.74 -34.18 12.73
N LEU A 24 11.22 -33.03 13.22
CA LEU A 24 10.33 -31.92 13.46
C LEU A 24 9.81 -31.64 12.06
N GLU A 25 8.67 -32.23 11.74
CA GLU A 25 7.74 -31.55 10.88
C GLU A 25 7.65 -30.15 11.47
N THR A 26 8.22 -29.18 10.77
CA THR A 26 7.91 -27.79 11.00
C THR A 26 6.39 -27.73 10.89
N VAL A 27 5.72 -27.65 12.04
CA VAL A 27 4.30 -27.31 12.07
C VAL A 27 4.25 -25.98 11.35
N ALA A 28 3.74 -25.98 10.12
CA ALA A 28 3.46 -24.75 9.43
C ALA A 28 2.53 -23.98 10.37
N ALA A 29 2.98 -22.85 10.90
CA ALA A 29 2.09 -21.93 11.58
C ALA A 29 0.91 -21.68 10.62
N ASP A 30 -0.33 -21.76 11.11
CA ASP A 30 -1.49 -21.41 10.31
C ASP A 30 -1.37 -19.93 9.96
N VAL A 31 -0.81 -19.67 8.78
CA VAL A 31 -0.70 -18.35 8.19
C VAL A 31 -1.89 -18.22 7.25
N ILE A 32 -2.68 -17.18 7.44
CA ILE A 32 -3.79 -16.88 6.52
C ILE A 32 -3.38 -15.76 5.58
N THR A 33 -4.12 -15.66 4.48
CA THR A 33 -3.93 -14.61 3.50
C THR A 33 -5.24 -13.89 3.30
N VAL A 34 -5.20 -12.58 3.48
CA VAL A 34 -6.37 -11.71 3.36
C VAL A 34 -6.11 -10.76 2.21
N GLU A 35 -7.13 -10.51 1.40
CA GLU A 35 -7.07 -9.58 0.28
C GLU A 35 -8.16 -8.53 0.45
N THR A 36 -7.79 -7.26 0.31
CA THR A 36 -8.70 -6.14 0.46
C THR A 36 -8.55 -5.18 -0.71
N GLY A 37 -9.67 -4.85 -1.34
CA GLY A 37 -9.75 -3.93 -2.47
C GLY A 37 -10.22 -2.54 -2.07
N TYR A 38 -9.65 -1.51 -2.69
CA TYR A 38 -10.06 -0.11 -2.52
C TYR A 38 -10.56 0.49 -3.84
N PRO A 39 -11.58 1.37 -3.80
CA PRO A 39 -11.90 2.22 -4.94
C PRO A 39 -10.70 3.10 -5.29
N THR A 40 -10.60 3.55 -6.53
CA THR A 40 -9.53 4.47 -6.96
C THR A 40 -9.66 5.82 -6.25
N GLU A 41 -10.89 6.28 -6.05
CA GLU A 41 -11.19 7.48 -5.27
C GLU A 41 -10.88 7.24 -3.78
N GLY A 42 -10.07 8.12 -3.18
CA GLY A 42 -9.65 8.01 -1.78
C GLY A 42 -8.44 7.10 -1.51
N LEU A 43 -7.89 6.44 -2.54
CA LEU A 43 -6.67 5.65 -2.40
C LEU A 43 -5.44 6.50 -2.06
N GLU A 44 -5.44 7.77 -2.49
CA GLU A 44 -4.36 8.73 -2.27
C GLU A 44 -4.03 8.89 -0.78
N ASP A 45 -5.04 8.99 0.08
CA ASP A 45 -4.84 9.19 1.52
C ASP A 45 -4.21 7.95 2.17
N LEU A 46 -4.58 6.75 1.72
CA LEU A 46 -3.99 5.50 2.20
C LEU A 46 -2.52 5.37 1.80
N ILE A 47 -2.20 5.72 0.54
CA ILE A 47 -0.81 5.72 0.05
C ILE A 47 0.01 6.76 0.81
N TRP A 48 -0.50 7.99 0.93
CA TRP A 48 0.14 9.05 1.68
C TRP A 48 0.43 8.64 3.13
N ALA A 49 -0.56 8.08 3.83
CA ALA A 49 -0.38 7.65 5.22
C ALA A 49 0.65 6.51 5.35
N THR A 50 0.71 5.62 4.34
CA THR A 50 1.71 4.55 4.28
C THR A 50 3.12 5.11 4.26
N GLU A 51 3.35 6.09 3.40
CA GLU A 51 4.65 6.77 3.28
C GLU A 51 4.97 7.61 4.52
N TYR A 52 4.00 8.41 4.97
CA TYR A 52 4.14 9.29 6.13
C TYR A 52 4.53 8.53 7.41
N LEU A 53 3.89 7.39 7.65
CA LEU A 53 4.17 6.53 8.80
C LEU A 53 5.34 5.56 8.57
N GLY A 54 5.90 5.50 7.36
CA GLY A 54 7.08 4.70 7.03
C GLY A 54 6.81 3.19 6.90
N TYR A 55 5.62 2.80 6.47
CA TYR A 55 5.29 1.40 6.15
C TYR A 55 5.77 1.03 4.74
N GLU A 56 6.09 -0.25 4.53
CA GLU A 56 6.61 -0.75 3.24
C GLU A 56 5.57 -0.66 2.12
N ASN A 57 4.30 -0.94 2.44
CA ASN A 57 3.19 -0.87 1.49
C ASN A 57 1.85 -0.71 2.24
N PRO A 58 0.76 -0.33 1.53
CA PRO A 58 -0.54 -0.14 2.17
C PRO A 58 -1.09 -1.37 2.89
N GLY A 59 -0.75 -2.58 2.45
CA GLY A 59 -1.15 -3.81 3.12
C GLY A 59 -0.54 -3.94 4.53
N GLU A 60 0.76 -3.63 4.69
CA GLU A 60 1.41 -3.65 6.01
C GLU A 60 0.89 -2.55 6.94
N LEU A 61 0.58 -1.37 6.40
CA LEU A 61 -0.13 -0.33 7.17
C LEU A 61 -1.50 -0.84 7.63
N GLN A 62 -2.27 -1.49 6.76
CA GLN A 62 -3.58 -2.05 7.13
C GLN A 62 -3.47 -3.07 8.26
N LYS A 63 -2.49 -3.98 8.19
CA LYS A 63 -2.21 -4.96 9.26
C LYS A 63 -1.95 -4.28 10.60
N ALA A 64 -1.01 -3.33 10.61
CA ALA A 64 -0.68 -2.58 11.82
C ALA A 64 -1.89 -1.80 12.36
N GLY A 65 -2.73 -1.29 11.47
CA GLY A 65 -3.94 -0.57 11.86
C GLY A 65 -4.98 -1.44 12.55
N VAL A 66 -5.12 -2.71 12.15
CA VAL A 66 -5.95 -3.69 12.86
C VAL A 66 -5.43 -3.94 14.29
N GLU A 67 -4.11 -4.08 14.45
CA GLU A 67 -3.51 -4.24 15.78
C GLU A 67 -3.70 -3.02 16.67
N VAL A 68 -3.49 -1.82 16.11
CA VAL A 68 -3.73 -0.55 16.81
C VAL A 68 -5.19 -0.43 17.21
N LEU A 69 -6.12 -0.75 16.31
CA LEU A 69 -7.55 -0.71 16.61
C LEU A 69 -7.90 -1.68 17.75
N ARG A 70 -7.40 -2.91 17.71
CA ARG A 70 -7.58 -3.86 18.82
C ARG A 70 -7.00 -3.33 20.12
N PHE A 71 -5.80 -2.73 20.08
CA PHE A 71 -5.19 -2.15 21.27
C PHE A 71 -6.06 -1.03 21.86
N LEU A 72 -6.55 -0.10 21.02
CA LEU A 72 -7.43 0.98 21.46
C LEU A 72 -8.73 0.43 22.07
N LEU A 73 -9.35 -0.57 21.45
CA LEU A 73 -10.60 -1.14 21.93
C LEU A 73 -10.41 -1.93 23.23
N VAL A 74 -9.42 -2.83 23.28
CA VAL A 74 -9.22 -3.73 24.43
C VAL A 74 -8.51 -3.02 25.58
N ALA A 75 -7.38 -2.35 25.31
CA ALA A 75 -6.53 -1.82 26.36
C ALA A 75 -6.99 -0.44 26.85
N ILE A 76 -7.54 0.40 25.97
CA ILE A 76 -7.95 1.78 26.32
C ILE A 76 -9.44 1.84 26.63
N ALA A 77 -10.29 1.40 25.71
CA ALA A 77 -11.74 1.49 25.85
C ALA A 77 -12.33 0.37 26.73
N GLN A 78 -11.57 -0.69 27.02
CA GLN A 78 -12.05 -1.88 27.75
C GLN A 78 -13.31 -2.48 27.11
N ALA A 79 -13.35 -2.49 25.78
CA ALA A 79 -14.44 -3.04 25.01
C ALA A 79 -14.64 -4.54 25.29
N THR A 80 -15.89 -4.94 25.46
CA THR A 80 -16.30 -6.33 25.71
C THR A 80 -17.55 -6.66 24.92
N GLY A 81 -17.76 -7.94 24.58
CA GLY A 81 -18.89 -8.36 23.77
C GLY A 81 -18.66 -8.05 22.30
N ASP A 82 -19.72 -7.65 21.60
CA ASP A 82 -19.72 -7.23 20.21
C ASP A 82 -20.47 -5.88 20.06
N ASP A 83 -20.19 -5.17 18.97
CA ASP A 83 -20.84 -3.93 18.52
C ASP A 83 -21.38 -4.10 17.09
N CYS A 84 -22.02 -5.24 16.83
CA CYS A 84 -22.58 -5.55 15.51
C CYS A 84 -23.77 -4.64 15.15
N GLU A 85 -24.44 -4.06 16.15
CA GLU A 85 -25.54 -3.10 15.97
C GLU A 85 -25.07 -1.77 15.35
N SER A 86 -23.77 -1.46 15.41
CA SER A 86 -23.19 -0.30 14.71
C SER A 86 -23.32 -0.40 13.18
N ASN A 87 -23.46 -1.62 12.66
CA ASN A 87 -23.51 -1.93 11.24
C ASN A 87 -22.34 -1.33 10.44
N LEU A 88 -21.16 -1.23 11.05
CA LEU A 88 -19.98 -0.59 10.46
C LEU A 88 -19.61 -1.19 9.10
N GLY A 89 -19.84 -2.49 8.91
CA GLY A 89 -19.54 -3.20 7.67
C GLY A 89 -20.33 -2.72 6.44
N GLU A 90 -21.49 -2.06 6.61
CA GLU A 90 -22.28 -1.56 5.48
C GLU A 90 -21.53 -0.46 4.69
N GLY A 91 -20.68 0.31 5.36
CA GLY A 91 -19.88 1.36 4.74
C GLY A 91 -18.51 0.90 4.22
N LEU A 92 -18.15 -0.36 4.43
CA LEU A 92 -16.85 -0.90 4.07
C LEU A 92 -17.01 -1.84 2.86
N ASP A 93 -16.59 -1.36 1.70
CA ASP A 93 -16.55 -2.14 0.46
C ASP A 93 -15.11 -2.57 0.13
N PRO A 94 -14.73 -3.83 0.48
CA PRO A 94 -13.39 -4.34 0.21
C PRO A 94 -13.23 -4.90 -1.21
N THR A 95 -14.17 -4.65 -2.13
CA THR A 95 -14.17 -5.27 -3.47
C THR A 95 -13.61 -4.37 -4.57
N GLY A 96 -13.05 -3.22 -4.19
CA GLY A 96 -12.46 -2.27 -5.12
C GLY A 96 -11.31 -2.83 -5.96
N PRO A 97 -11.00 -2.22 -7.12
CA PRO A 97 -10.05 -2.76 -8.08
C PRO A 97 -8.58 -2.72 -7.62
N ASN A 98 -8.25 -1.92 -6.60
CA ASN A 98 -6.88 -1.80 -6.07
C ASN A 98 -6.71 -2.78 -4.91
N LEU A 99 -6.19 -3.97 -5.21
CA LEU A 99 -6.12 -5.10 -4.28
C LEU A 99 -4.80 -5.09 -3.48
N TYR A 100 -4.92 -5.20 -2.16
CA TYR A 100 -3.80 -5.38 -1.24
C TYR A 100 -3.92 -6.72 -0.53
N LYS A 101 -3.01 -7.61 -0.88
CA LYS A 101 -2.93 -8.96 -0.33
C LYS A 101 -1.89 -8.98 0.79
N THR A 102 -2.28 -9.51 1.95
CA THR A 102 -1.48 -9.51 3.16
C THR A 102 -1.41 -10.90 3.77
N VAL A 103 -0.26 -11.21 4.36
CA VAL A 103 0.01 -12.50 4.99
C VAL A 103 0.06 -12.29 6.51
N TRP A 104 -0.75 -13.05 7.24
CA TRP A 104 -0.97 -12.87 8.68
C TRP A 104 -0.46 -14.08 9.46
N ASN A 105 0.44 -13.85 10.41
CA ASN A 105 0.90 -14.86 11.35
C ASN A 105 -0.10 -15.05 12.50
N GLU A 106 0.07 -16.10 13.31
CA GLU A 106 -0.84 -16.47 14.40
C GLU A 106 -1.23 -15.31 15.34
N GLN A 107 -0.27 -14.45 15.71
CA GLN A 107 -0.54 -13.31 16.62
C GLN A 107 -1.33 -12.20 15.93
N GLU A 108 -1.03 -11.96 14.65
CA GLU A 108 -1.74 -10.97 13.83
C GLU A 108 -3.17 -11.46 13.54
N VAL A 109 -3.36 -12.76 13.28
CA VAL A 109 -4.67 -13.39 13.07
C VAL A 109 -5.56 -13.25 14.30
N ASP A 110 -5.03 -13.40 15.50
CA ASP A 110 -5.78 -13.14 16.73
C ASP A 110 -6.32 -11.70 16.78
N ALA A 111 -5.55 -10.72 16.30
CA ALA A 111 -6.00 -9.34 16.27
C ALA A 111 -7.09 -9.12 15.22
N LEU A 112 -6.90 -9.67 14.02
CA LEU A 112 -7.85 -9.61 12.93
C LEU A 112 -9.19 -10.24 13.29
N ASN A 113 -9.17 -11.46 13.83
CA ASN A 113 -10.38 -12.17 14.23
C ASN A 113 -11.12 -11.43 15.34
N TRP A 114 -10.40 -10.90 16.32
CA TRP A 114 -11.02 -10.15 17.40
C TRP A 114 -11.75 -8.89 16.88
N VAL A 115 -11.13 -8.12 16.00
CA VAL A 115 -11.77 -6.92 15.39
C VAL A 115 -12.94 -7.32 14.50
N SER A 116 -12.77 -8.39 13.71
CA SER A 116 -13.81 -8.92 12.81
C SER A 116 -15.03 -9.36 13.60
N ASP A 117 -14.83 -10.12 14.68
CA ASP A 117 -15.90 -10.59 15.56
C ASP A 117 -16.58 -9.43 16.31
N TYR A 118 -15.79 -8.46 16.80
CA TYR A 118 -16.32 -7.34 17.56
C TYR A 118 -17.29 -6.49 16.72
N TYR A 119 -16.97 -6.20 15.46
CA TYR A 119 -17.82 -5.38 14.58
C TYR A 119 -18.66 -6.19 13.58
N CYS A 120 -18.67 -7.52 13.67
CA CYS A 120 -19.27 -8.41 12.68
C CYS A 120 -18.81 -8.14 11.23
N LEU A 121 -17.51 -7.94 11.03
CA LEU A 121 -16.89 -7.70 9.73
C LEU A 121 -16.33 -8.98 9.11
N SER A 122 -16.20 -9.00 7.78
CA SER A 122 -15.29 -9.94 7.12
C SER A 122 -13.82 -9.58 7.38
N GLU A 123 -12.91 -10.53 7.22
CA GLU A 123 -11.46 -10.31 7.35
C GLU A 123 -10.97 -9.16 6.45
N SER A 124 -11.43 -9.10 5.20
CA SER A 124 -11.09 -8.03 4.27
C SER A 124 -11.62 -6.66 4.73
N GLN A 125 -12.83 -6.60 5.29
CA GLN A 125 -13.37 -5.36 5.85
C GLN A 125 -12.61 -4.92 7.11
N ALA A 126 -12.22 -5.86 7.97
CA ALA A 126 -11.41 -5.55 9.14
C ALA A 126 -10.03 -5.03 8.74
N GLN A 127 -9.37 -5.63 7.75
CA GLN A 127 -8.14 -5.11 7.15
C GLN A 127 -8.34 -3.70 6.56
N MET A 128 -9.43 -3.46 5.83
CA MET A 128 -9.79 -2.14 5.30
C MET A 128 -9.96 -1.08 6.39
N LEU A 129 -10.64 -1.47 7.47
CA LEU A 129 -10.86 -0.61 8.64
C LEU A 129 -9.54 -0.27 9.33
N GLY A 130 -8.64 -1.25 9.48
CA GLY A 130 -7.29 -1.03 10.00
C GLY A 130 -6.54 0.04 9.21
N GLY A 131 -6.58 -0.06 7.87
CA GLY A 131 -6.03 0.96 6.98
C GLY A 131 -6.60 2.34 7.25
N SER A 132 -7.94 2.43 7.28
CA SER A 132 -8.66 3.69 7.51
C SER A 132 -8.31 4.34 8.86
N VAL A 133 -8.15 3.54 9.92
CA VAL A 133 -7.78 4.02 11.25
C VAL A 133 -6.40 4.66 11.24
N LEU A 134 -5.39 4.00 10.66
CA LEU A 134 -4.05 4.58 10.61
C LEU A 134 -3.94 5.76 9.66
N THR A 135 -4.67 5.76 8.53
CA THR A 135 -4.77 6.93 7.66
C THR A 135 -5.32 8.14 8.41
N PHE A 136 -6.40 7.95 9.18
CA PHE A 136 -6.96 9.01 10.01
C PHE A 136 -5.97 9.52 11.07
N LEU A 137 -5.29 8.60 11.77
CA LEU A 137 -4.31 8.97 12.80
C LEU A 137 -3.08 9.68 12.21
N ALA A 138 -2.62 9.28 11.02
CA ALA A 138 -1.58 9.99 10.28
C ALA A 138 -2.02 11.43 9.97
N GLY A 139 -3.27 11.62 9.53
CA GLY A 139 -3.82 12.96 9.28
C GLY A 139 -3.84 13.84 10.54
N ILE A 140 -4.23 13.29 11.69
CA ILE A 140 -4.16 14.01 12.97
C ILE A 140 -2.71 14.35 13.32
N ASP A 141 -1.81 13.38 13.23
CA ASP A 141 -0.40 13.57 13.59
C ASP A 141 0.24 14.65 12.70
N ALA A 142 0.02 14.59 11.39
CA ALA A 142 0.49 15.60 10.44
C ALA A 142 -0.04 16.99 10.81
N SER A 143 -1.36 17.12 11.04
CA SER A 143 -1.98 18.40 11.41
C SER A 143 -1.44 18.98 12.73
N LEU A 144 -1.12 18.14 13.70
CA LEU A 144 -0.56 18.59 14.99
C LEU A 144 0.92 18.97 14.90
N ASN A 145 1.65 18.39 13.94
CA ASN A 145 3.07 18.61 13.73
C ASN A 145 3.37 19.72 12.70
N GLU A 146 2.36 20.39 12.15
CA GLU A 146 2.53 21.47 11.16
C GLU A 146 3.24 22.72 11.73
N GLY A 147 4.57 22.68 11.70
CA GLY A 147 5.33 23.50 10.77
C GLY A 147 6.16 22.59 9.85
N ASP A 148 6.08 22.79 8.54
CA ASP A 148 6.94 22.18 7.49
C ASP A 148 6.62 20.80 6.87
N VAL A 149 5.34 20.42 6.68
CA VAL A 149 5.01 19.50 5.57
C VAL A 149 3.72 19.94 4.88
N ALA A 150 3.85 20.82 3.89
CA ALA A 150 2.80 21.02 2.90
C ALA A 150 2.53 19.69 2.18
N LYS A 151 1.27 19.43 1.85
CA LYS A 151 0.83 18.40 0.90
C LYS A 151 1.66 18.59 -0.39
N VAL A 152 2.75 17.84 -0.53
CA VAL A 152 3.67 17.99 -1.66
C VAL A 152 2.97 17.44 -2.89
N ASP A 153 2.62 18.35 -3.80
CA ASP A 153 2.36 18.09 -5.21
C ASP A 153 3.49 17.20 -5.74
N SER A 154 3.17 15.94 -6.07
CA SER A 154 4.11 14.88 -6.37
C SER A 154 4.77 15.08 -7.75
N THR A 155 5.68 16.05 -7.81
CA THR A 155 6.72 16.14 -8.83
C THR A 155 8.09 16.07 -8.18
N GLU A 156 8.39 15.02 -7.43
CA GLU A 156 9.78 14.64 -7.17
C GLU A 156 9.92 13.14 -6.89
N THR A 157 10.67 12.49 -7.79
CA THR A 157 11.04 11.09 -7.80
C THR A 157 11.86 10.72 -6.56
N VAL A 158 11.28 9.95 -5.66
CA VAL A 158 12.01 9.21 -4.63
C VAL A 158 12.00 7.74 -5.01
N GLU A 159 13.17 7.20 -5.34
CA GLU A 159 13.39 5.77 -5.56
C GLU A 159 13.05 4.99 -4.28
N SER A 160 11.86 4.40 -4.24
CA SER A 160 11.50 3.40 -3.23
C SER A 160 11.72 2.00 -3.81
N ASN A 161 12.70 1.30 -3.23
CA ASN A 161 12.98 -0.11 -3.50
C ASN A 161 12.05 -0.95 -2.62
N ASN A 162 10.91 -1.41 -3.16
CA ASN A 162 10.45 -2.81 -3.01
C ASN A 162 9.13 -3.08 -3.76
N THR A 163 9.32 -3.33 -5.04
CA THR A 163 8.65 -4.32 -5.89
C THR A 163 8.25 -5.62 -5.19
N GLU A 164 6.99 -6.05 -5.34
CA GLU A 164 6.62 -7.47 -5.21
C GLU A 164 6.34 -8.13 -6.56
N THR A 165 6.65 -9.43 -6.56
CA THR A 165 6.90 -10.27 -7.72
C THR A 165 5.61 -10.97 -8.12
N VAL A 166 4.99 -10.57 -9.22
CA VAL A 166 3.89 -11.34 -9.82
C VAL A 166 4.50 -12.59 -10.45
N THR A 167 4.65 -13.65 -9.67
CA THR A 167 4.90 -14.99 -10.23
C THR A 167 3.61 -15.51 -10.85
N ASN A 168 3.37 -15.12 -12.10
CA ASN A 168 2.46 -15.87 -12.96
C ASN A 168 3.04 -17.28 -13.11
N GLU A 169 2.41 -18.26 -12.45
CA GLU A 169 2.72 -19.68 -12.63
C GLU A 169 2.35 -20.14 -14.04
N THR A 170 3.17 -19.76 -15.01
CA THR A 170 3.35 -20.54 -16.22
C THR A 170 4.63 -21.32 -15.99
N PRO A 171 4.65 -22.67 -16.07
CA PRO A 171 5.85 -23.42 -15.78
C PRO A 171 6.93 -23.01 -16.77
N ASN A 172 7.94 -22.27 -16.31
CA ASN A 172 9.06 -21.85 -17.13
C ASN A 172 10.06 -23.03 -17.20
N ILE A 173 9.72 -24.06 -17.99
CA ILE A 173 10.47 -25.34 -18.10
C ILE A 173 11.76 -25.18 -18.94
N GLY A 174 12.26 -23.95 -19.10
CA GLY A 174 13.48 -23.63 -19.85
C GLY A 174 14.73 -23.52 -18.96
N PRO A 175 15.94 -23.54 -19.55
CA PRO A 175 17.20 -23.32 -18.82
C PRO A 175 17.33 -21.89 -18.28
N ILE A 176 16.49 -20.96 -18.74
CA ILE A 176 16.40 -19.58 -18.29
C ILE A 176 15.16 -19.44 -17.40
N GLN A 177 15.39 -19.11 -16.14
CA GLN A 177 14.35 -18.75 -15.17
C GLN A 177 14.23 -17.22 -15.14
N LEU A 178 13.01 -16.70 -15.23
CA LEU A 178 12.72 -15.27 -15.24
C LEU A 178 11.69 -14.95 -14.17
N GLY A 179 12.04 -14.09 -13.22
CA GLY A 179 11.16 -13.45 -12.27
C GLY A 179 10.85 -12.01 -12.69
N VAL A 180 9.62 -11.57 -12.43
CA VAL A 180 9.18 -10.21 -12.71
C VAL A 180 8.49 -9.66 -11.48
N SER A 181 8.96 -8.53 -11.00
CA SER A 181 8.29 -7.75 -9.98
C SER A 181 7.87 -6.40 -10.50
N THR A 182 6.70 -5.93 -10.05
CA THR A 182 6.06 -4.71 -10.55
C THR A 182 5.84 -3.73 -9.41
N GLY A 183 6.15 -2.47 -9.66
CA GLY A 183 5.75 -1.31 -8.86
C GLY A 183 4.84 -0.39 -9.68
N ILE A 184 4.44 0.73 -9.09
CA ILE A 184 3.46 1.67 -9.67
C ILE A 184 3.92 2.23 -11.03
N ASP A 185 5.22 2.58 -11.16
CA ASP A 185 5.80 3.16 -12.38
C ASP A 185 6.93 2.33 -13.01
N SER A 186 7.27 1.18 -12.43
CA SER A 186 8.43 0.40 -12.87
C SER A 186 8.23 -1.11 -12.71
N ALA A 187 9.02 -1.88 -13.46
CA ALA A 187 9.09 -3.33 -13.30
C ALA A 187 10.56 -3.75 -13.21
N LYS A 188 10.87 -4.62 -12.24
CA LYS A 188 12.19 -5.21 -12.05
C LYS A 188 12.18 -6.65 -12.55
N LEU A 189 13.14 -6.98 -13.40
CA LEU A 189 13.33 -8.32 -13.92
C LEU A 189 14.50 -8.99 -13.21
N SER A 190 14.29 -10.16 -12.65
CA SER A 190 15.33 -11.06 -12.15
C SER A 190 15.40 -12.28 -13.06
N TRP A 191 16.60 -12.79 -13.34
CA TRP A 191 16.71 -14.01 -14.14
C TRP A 191 17.92 -14.84 -13.73
N GLU A 192 17.82 -16.15 -13.93
CA GLU A 192 18.90 -17.12 -13.70
C GLU A 192 19.01 -18.07 -14.89
N THR A 193 20.21 -18.59 -15.17
CA THR A 193 20.45 -19.58 -16.23
C THR A 193 21.55 -20.56 -15.86
N THR A 194 21.60 -21.72 -16.53
CA THR A 194 22.68 -22.72 -16.36
C THR A 194 24.01 -22.25 -16.95
N GLU A 195 25.13 -22.79 -16.44
CA GLU A 195 26.51 -22.43 -16.85
C GLU A 195 26.75 -22.55 -18.37
N GLU A 196 26.05 -23.48 -19.04
CA GLU A 196 26.12 -23.66 -20.49
C GLU A 196 25.79 -22.38 -21.27
N PHE A 197 24.90 -21.53 -20.72
CA PHE A 197 24.44 -20.29 -21.32
C PHE A 197 25.16 -19.04 -20.80
N GLN A 198 26.12 -19.16 -19.87
CA GLN A 198 26.90 -18.02 -19.33
C GLN A 198 28.26 -17.84 -20.03
N GLN A 199 28.39 -18.28 -21.28
CA GLN A 199 29.64 -18.18 -22.02
C GLN A 199 29.92 -16.73 -22.46
N GLU A 200 31.19 -16.35 -22.48
CA GLU A 200 31.62 -15.02 -22.92
C GLU A 200 31.15 -14.75 -24.36
N GLY A 201 30.46 -13.62 -24.56
CA GLY A 201 29.87 -13.25 -25.86
C GLY A 201 28.43 -13.73 -26.08
N THR A 202 27.78 -14.36 -25.09
CA THR A 202 26.36 -14.71 -25.16
C THR A 202 25.49 -13.45 -25.02
N GLU A 203 24.60 -13.21 -25.99
CA GLU A 203 23.64 -12.11 -25.97
C GLU A 203 22.25 -12.62 -25.65
N PHE A 204 21.57 -11.97 -24.69
CA PHE A 204 20.20 -12.29 -24.32
C PHE A 204 19.27 -11.18 -24.79
N THR A 205 18.16 -11.54 -25.44
CA THR A 205 17.12 -10.59 -25.83
C THR A 205 15.88 -10.82 -24.97
N ILE A 206 15.56 -9.84 -24.13
CA ILE A 206 14.29 -9.83 -23.38
C ILE A 206 13.22 -9.20 -24.28
N ARG A 207 12.09 -9.91 -24.45
CA ARG A 207 10.91 -9.38 -25.13
C ARG A 207 9.75 -9.37 -24.14
N TYR A 208 9.28 -8.18 -23.78
CA TYR A 208 8.06 -8.03 -23.01
C TYR A 208 6.91 -7.65 -23.94
N ARG A 209 5.69 -8.05 -23.56
CA ARG A 209 4.45 -7.56 -24.15
C ARG A 209 3.62 -6.99 -23.03
N GLN A 210 3.53 -5.66 -22.96
CA GLN A 210 2.54 -5.02 -22.11
C GLN A 210 1.16 -5.35 -22.69
N THR A 211 0.34 -6.06 -21.92
CA THR A 211 -1.02 -6.42 -22.36
C THR A 211 -1.98 -5.43 -21.72
N TYR A 212 -2.31 -4.39 -22.49
CA TYR A 212 -3.45 -3.50 -22.24
C TYR A 212 -4.75 -4.31 -22.33
N PRO A 213 -5.80 -3.96 -21.55
CA PRO A 213 -6.19 -2.58 -21.34
C PRO A 213 -5.85 -2.03 -19.95
N ALA A 214 -5.44 -0.76 -19.88
CA ALA A 214 -5.86 0.09 -18.77
C ALA A 214 -7.40 0.23 -18.86
N PRO A 215 -8.16 0.12 -17.76
CA PRO A 215 -9.63 0.23 -17.77
C PRO A 215 -10.13 1.61 -18.27
N TYR A 216 -9.24 2.57 -18.41
CA TYR A 216 -9.39 3.78 -19.19
C TYR A 216 -8.17 3.91 -20.11
N GLU A 217 -8.38 4.40 -21.33
CA GLU A 217 -7.28 4.80 -22.19
C GLU A 217 -6.49 5.90 -21.44
N LEU A 218 -5.19 5.71 -21.17
CA LEU A 218 -4.29 6.83 -20.88
C LEU A 218 -4.19 7.64 -22.17
N ILE A 219 -5.23 8.43 -22.43
CA ILE A 219 -5.17 9.51 -23.38
C ILE A 219 -4.15 10.44 -22.75
N ALA A 220 -2.95 10.56 -23.34
CA ALA A 220 -2.16 11.76 -23.15
C ALA A 220 -3.12 12.89 -23.52
N GLU A 221 -3.66 13.59 -22.52
CA GLU A 221 -4.76 14.51 -22.74
C GLU A 221 -4.34 15.41 -23.90
N PRO A 222 -5.16 15.55 -24.95
CA PRO A 222 -4.85 16.57 -25.93
C PRO A 222 -4.74 17.84 -25.11
N LYS A 223 -3.59 18.52 -25.17
CA LYS A 223 -3.45 19.87 -24.61
C LYS A 223 -4.61 20.68 -25.18
N ILE A 224 -5.71 20.80 -24.43
CA ILE A 224 -6.91 21.46 -24.92
C ILE A 224 -6.49 22.92 -24.96
N PRO A 225 -6.36 23.54 -26.14
CA PRO A 225 -5.97 24.94 -26.18
C PRO A 225 -7.16 25.74 -25.65
N GLY A 226 -7.00 26.36 -24.49
CA GLY A 226 -8.04 27.16 -23.86
C GLY A 226 -7.70 27.47 -22.41
N GLU A 227 -8.20 28.60 -21.95
CA GLU A 227 -8.17 29.03 -20.56
C GLU A 227 -9.62 29.09 -20.07
N ILE A 228 -9.88 28.54 -18.89
CA ILE A 228 -11.17 28.51 -18.24
C ILE A 228 -11.17 29.64 -17.22
N LEU A 229 -12.08 30.61 -17.39
CA LEU A 229 -12.38 31.63 -16.40
C LEU A 229 -13.53 31.14 -15.52
N PHE A 230 -13.34 31.19 -14.21
CA PHE A 230 -14.34 30.75 -13.25
C PHE A 230 -14.26 31.58 -11.97
N MET A 231 -15.29 31.45 -11.13
CA MET A 231 -15.36 32.14 -9.85
C MET A 231 -15.14 31.15 -8.70
N SER A 232 -14.52 31.60 -7.61
CA SER A 232 -14.31 30.80 -6.41
C SER A 232 -14.28 31.68 -5.17
N ASP A 233 -14.77 31.17 -4.04
CA ASP A 233 -14.73 31.80 -2.72
C ASP A 233 -13.66 31.18 -1.79
N ARG A 234 -12.57 30.68 -2.39
CA ARG A 234 -11.62 29.79 -1.71
C ARG A 234 -10.74 30.50 -0.68
N ASP A 235 -10.63 31.81 -0.76
CA ASP A 235 -9.85 32.68 0.11
C ASP A 235 -10.69 33.59 1.01
N GLY A 236 -12.03 33.51 0.89
CA GLY A 236 -12.97 34.09 1.87
C GLY A 236 -14.03 35.02 1.28
N ASP A 237 -13.86 35.44 0.03
CA ASP A 237 -14.80 36.22 -0.76
C ASP A 237 -14.74 35.78 -2.23
N TRP A 238 -15.76 36.12 -3.02
CA TRP A 238 -15.85 35.63 -4.40
C TRP A 238 -14.88 36.37 -5.30
N GLU A 239 -14.03 35.62 -5.97
CA GLU A 239 -13.08 36.20 -6.92
C GLU A 239 -13.04 35.43 -8.23
N LEU A 240 -12.42 36.06 -9.23
CA LEU A 240 -12.19 35.47 -10.53
C LEU A 240 -10.84 34.78 -10.62
N TYR A 241 -10.86 33.57 -11.17
CA TYR A 241 -9.69 32.74 -11.39
C TYR A 241 -9.64 32.24 -12.83
N THR A 242 -8.43 32.03 -13.32
CA THR A 242 -8.20 31.31 -14.56
C THR A 242 -7.41 30.04 -14.34
N VAL A 243 -7.67 29.04 -15.16
CA VAL A 243 -6.90 27.79 -15.21
C VAL A 243 -6.79 27.35 -16.66
N ASN A 244 -5.69 26.71 -17.04
CA ASN A 244 -5.61 26.08 -18.35
C ASN A 244 -6.67 24.97 -18.46
N ALA A 245 -7.13 24.68 -19.67
CA ALA A 245 -8.12 23.62 -19.88
C ALA A 245 -7.60 22.20 -19.52
N ASP A 246 -6.29 22.04 -19.33
CA ASP A 246 -5.66 20.82 -18.79
C ASP A 246 -5.54 20.84 -17.24
N GLY A 247 -6.16 21.80 -16.57
CA GLY A 247 -6.15 21.94 -15.11
C GLY A 247 -4.89 22.58 -14.53
N THR A 248 -3.85 22.82 -15.34
CA THR A 248 -2.60 23.44 -14.86
C THR A 248 -2.68 24.97 -14.86
N GLY A 249 -1.71 25.64 -14.22
CA GLY A 249 -1.54 27.09 -14.36
C GLY A 249 -2.67 27.91 -13.75
N LEU A 250 -3.21 27.46 -12.61
CA LEU A 250 -4.19 28.22 -11.84
C LEU A 250 -3.65 29.61 -11.49
N ASN A 251 -4.43 30.65 -11.77
CA ASN A 251 -4.07 32.05 -11.54
C ASN A 251 -5.28 32.85 -11.04
N GLN A 252 -5.07 33.64 -9.99
CA GLN A 252 -6.05 34.58 -9.44
C GLN A 252 -6.04 35.87 -10.28
N ILE A 253 -7.22 36.36 -10.68
CA ILE A 253 -7.38 37.52 -11.55
C ILE A 253 -7.78 38.77 -10.77
N THR A 254 -8.67 38.60 -9.79
CA THR A 254 -9.10 39.68 -8.90
C THR A 254 -8.67 39.36 -7.48
N ASP A 255 -8.31 40.41 -6.73
CA ASP A 255 -7.89 40.37 -5.32
C ASP A 255 -8.29 41.73 -4.73
N ASN A 256 -9.46 41.77 -4.10
CA ASN A 256 -9.99 42.98 -3.48
C ASN A 256 -10.99 42.64 -2.36
N GLU A 257 -11.60 43.65 -1.71
CA GLU A 257 -12.48 43.43 -0.55
C GLU A 257 -13.96 43.24 -0.93
N VAL A 258 -14.28 43.05 -2.21
CA VAL A 258 -15.64 42.97 -2.74
C VAL A 258 -15.79 41.74 -3.63
N ASP A 259 -16.91 41.05 -3.49
CA ASP A 259 -17.24 39.88 -4.30
C ASP A 259 -17.31 40.22 -5.80
N ASP A 260 -16.51 39.54 -6.62
CA ASP A 260 -16.46 39.64 -8.08
C ASP A 260 -17.19 38.48 -8.76
N TRP A 261 -18.11 38.81 -9.68
CA TRP A 261 -19.01 37.85 -10.32
C TRP A 261 -18.96 37.93 -11.86
N SER A 262 -19.46 36.87 -12.49
CA SER A 262 -19.86 36.86 -13.91
C SER A 262 -18.76 37.26 -14.91
N GLY A 263 -17.51 36.88 -14.63
CA GLY A 263 -16.37 37.18 -15.49
C GLY A 263 -16.56 36.69 -16.94
N VAL A 264 -16.28 37.55 -17.92
CA VAL A 264 -16.29 37.21 -19.35
C VAL A 264 -15.12 37.83 -20.09
N TYR A 265 -14.47 37.05 -20.97
CA TYR A 265 -13.39 37.55 -21.81
C TYR A 265 -13.89 38.52 -22.90
N SER A 266 -13.08 39.51 -23.24
CA SER A 266 -13.23 40.26 -24.48
C SER A 266 -13.07 39.34 -25.70
N PRO A 267 -13.63 39.69 -26.87
CA PRO A 267 -13.51 38.86 -28.08
C PRO A 267 -12.07 38.58 -28.54
N ASP A 268 -11.11 39.42 -28.13
CA ASP A 268 -9.69 39.26 -28.41
C ASP A 268 -8.90 38.57 -27.27
N GLY A 269 -9.57 38.20 -26.17
CA GLY A 269 -8.97 37.52 -25.02
C GLY A 269 -8.05 38.38 -24.15
N THR A 270 -7.92 39.68 -24.42
CA THR A 270 -6.96 40.54 -23.72
C THR A 270 -7.50 41.22 -22.47
N LYS A 271 -8.80 41.13 -22.22
CA LYS A 271 -9.50 41.76 -21.09
C LYS A 271 -10.58 40.84 -20.56
N ILE A 272 -10.93 41.05 -19.29
CA ILE A 272 -12.08 40.43 -18.64
C ILE A 272 -13.00 41.55 -18.15
N ALA A 273 -14.30 41.40 -18.40
CA ALA A 273 -15.36 42.23 -17.80
C ALA A 273 -16.05 41.40 -16.72
N PHE A 274 -16.41 42.03 -15.60
CA PHE A 274 -17.00 41.38 -14.44
C PHE A 274 -17.86 42.36 -13.64
N ASP A 275 -18.72 41.82 -12.78
CA ASP A 275 -19.57 42.56 -11.85
C ASP A 275 -18.90 42.60 -10.47
N ALA A 276 -18.91 43.76 -9.80
CA ALA A 276 -18.38 43.99 -8.46
C ALA A 276 -19.21 45.06 -7.73
#